data_AF-A0ABD2U7K1-F1
#
_entry.id   AF-A0ABD2U7K1-F1
#
_cell.length_a   1.000
_cell.length_b   1.000
_cell.length_c   1.000
_cell.angle_alpha   90.00
_cell.angle_beta   90.00
_cell.angle_gamma   90.00
#
_symmetry.space_group_name_H-M   'P 1'
#
loop_
_entity.id
_entity.type
_entity.pdbx_description
1 polymer ?
#
loop_
_entity_poly.entity_id
_entity_poly.type
_entity_poly.pdbx_seq_one_letter_code
_entity_poly.pdbx_strand_id
1 'polypeptide(L)'
;MLLDSLQLYSLEQHLVCVRSVVNIAATALVTEAATAAFGEAGVSAATGVMTVAILLLTEITPKSIAVHNATEVARFVVRPVAWLSLILYPVGRVVTYLSMGMLKLLGLKGRSEPYVTEDELKLMLRGAELSGAIEEEEQDMIENVLEIKDTHVREVMTPLVDVVAIDASATLVDFHSLWVTHQYSRVPVFEQRIDNIVGIAYAMDLLDYVQKGELLESSIVGDMAHKPAYFVPDSMSVWNLLREFRIRKVHMAVVLNEYGGTIGIVTLEDVVEEIVGEIFDENDSKEEIQKKTGYIVMRAEGIYDVDANTSIDQLSEDLNIKMPEDHQYETVSGFVCEAFGYIPRTGETIKLILERGNEDEDNNYNDTESDRTDHNEKNQTFKLEILAGNARKVSAVRFERINDDVEVETSEVTRLVPKIMTRKRKSNGGSDRSNHDEISFMERRDEDDNSNNFVMAEREDNLDVADKQ
;
A
#
# COMPACT_ATOMS: atom_id res chain seq x y z
N MET A 1 -23.33 26.05 0.72
CA MET A 1 -22.39 24.93 0.95
C MET A 1 -21.81 24.36 -0.33
N LEU A 2 -22.57 23.74 -1.25
CA LEU A 2 -21.98 23.29 -2.54
C LEU A 2 -21.74 24.40 -3.59
N LEU A 3 -22.38 25.56 -3.44
CA LEU A 3 -22.07 26.75 -4.26
C LEU A 3 -20.83 27.52 -3.78
N ASP A 4 -20.35 27.28 -2.55
CA ASP A 4 -19.23 28.04 -1.97
C ASP A 4 -17.87 27.57 -2.51
N SER A 5 -17.67 26.26 -2.71
CA SER A 5 -16.42 25.71 -3.23
C SER A 5 -16.17 26.09 -4.70
N LEU A 6 -17.21 26.05 -5.53
CA LEU A 6 -17.16 26.52 -6.92
C LEU A 6 -16.89 28.03 -7.03
N GLN A 7 -17.43 28.83 -6.11
CA GLN A 7 -17.12 30.26 -6.04
C GLN A 7 -15.69 30.52 -5.56
N LEU A 8 -15.18 29.76 -4.60
CA LEU A 8 -13.80 29.88 -4.11
C LEU A 8 -12.78 29.56 -5.20
N TYR A 9 -12.94 28.46 -5.93
CA TYR A 9 -12.00 28.06 -6.99
C TYR A 9 -12.03 29.02 -8.19
N SER A 10 -13.23 29.45 -8.60
CA SER A 10 -13.38 30.49 -9.63
C SER A 10 -12.69 31.78 -9.21
N LEU A 11 -12.75 32.12 -7.92
CA LEU A 11 -12.20 33.34 -7.35
C LEU A 11 -10.68 33.27 -7.23
N GLU A 12 -10.09 32.13 -6.87
CA GLU A 12 -8.64 31.88 -6.96
C GLU A 12 -8.13 32.03 -8.40
N GLN A 13 -8.80 31.39 -9.35
CA GLN A 13 -8.42 31.45 -10.76
C GLN A 13 -8.52 32.88 -11.32
N HIS A 14 -9.56 33.63 -10.95
CA HIS A 14 -9.68 35.05 -11.26
C HIS A 14 -8.57 35.89 -10.62
N LEU A 15 -8.18 35.59 -9.38
CA LEU A 15 -7.10 36.30 -8.69
C LEU A 15 -5.75 36.08 -9.39
N VAL A 16 -5.46 34.84 -9.79
CA VAL A 16 -4.24 34.50 -10.55
C VAL A 16 -4.23 35.22 -11.91
N CYS A 17 -5.38 35.28 -12.59
CA CYS A 17 -5.49 36.00 -13.86
C CYS A 17 -5.24 37.50 -13.70
N VAL A 18 -5.89 38.12 -12.71
CA VAL A 18 -5.74 39.56 -12.42
C VAL A 18 -4.29 39.87 -12.08
N ARG A 19 -3.66 39.07 -11.20
CA ARG A 19 -2.25 39.21 -10.82
C ARG A 19 -1.33 39.14 -12.04
N SER A 20 -1.54 38.16 -12.90
CA SER A 20 -0.73 37.96 -14.11
C SER A 20 -0.88 39.12 -15.08
N VAL A 21 -2.11 39.59 -15.32
CA VAL A 21 -2.38 40.74 -16.21
C VAL A 21 -1.73 42.01 -15.68
N VAL A 22 -1.86 42.29 -14.37
CA VAL A 22 -1.26 43.47 -13.74
C VAL A 22 0.26 43.43 -13.84
N ASN A 23 0.88 42.27 -13.59
CA ASN A 23 2.34 42.12 -13.69
C ASN A 23 2.84 42.33 -15.12
N ILE A 24 2.15 41.76 -16.11
CA ILE A 24 2.51 41.94 -17.53
C ILE A 24 2.36 43.41 -17.94
N ALA A 25 1.25 44.05 -17.56
CA ALA A 25 1.02 45.46 -17.88
C ALA A 25 2.04 46.38 -17.21
N ALA A 26 2.34 46.17 -15.92
CA ALA A 26 3.35 46.94 -15.20
C ALA A 26 4.74 46.77 -15.83
N THR A 27 5.11 45.53 -16.17
CA THR A 27 6.40 45.25 -16.82
C THR A 27 6.48 45.92 -18.19
N ALA A 28 5.42 45.86 -18.99
CA ALA A 28 5.38 46.51 -20.30
C ALA A 28 5.52 48.04 -20.19
N LEU A 29 4.78 48.69 -19.28
CA LEU A 29 4.84 50.14 -19.07
C LEU A 29 6.20 50.61 -18.55
N VAL A 30 6.77 49.87 -17.59
CA VAL A 30 8.09 50.19 -17.03
C VAL A 30 9.18 50.00 -18.09
N THR A 31 9.08 48.95 -18.90
CA THR A 31 10.01 48.71 -20.01
C THR A 31 9.90 49.82 -21.06
N GLU A 32 8.70 50.26 -21.41
CA GLU A 32 8.47 51.37 -22.34
C GLU A 32 9.05 52.69 -21.79
N ALA A 33 8.76 53.02 -20.53
CA ALA A 33 9.28 54.21 -19.88
C ALA A 33 10.81 54.21 -19.76
N ALA A 34 11.41 53.05 -19.45
CA ALA A 34 12.86 52.89 -19.38
C ALA A 34 13.53 52.99 -20.75
N THR A 35 12.88 52.45 -21.79
CA THR A 35 13.33 52.59 -23.18
C THR A 35 13.29 54.05 -23.62
N ALA A 36 12.23 54.77 -23.26
CA ALA A 36 12.09 56.20 -23.57
C ALA A 36 13.12 57.08 -22.84
N ALA A 37 13.51 56.71 -21.61
CA ALA A 37 14.44 57.50 -20.80
C ALA A 37 15.93 57.17 -21.04
N PHE A 38 16.26 55.89 -21.28
CA PHE A 38 17.64 55.40 -21.29
C PHE A 38 18.01 54.58 -22.55
N GLY A 39 17.14 54.49 -23.54
CA GLY A 39 17.37 53.75 -24.78
C GLY A 39 17.43 52.23 -24.57
N GLU A 40 18.11 51.50 -25.47
CA GLU A 40 18.19 50.03 -25.44
C GLU A 40 18.84 49.48 -24.15
N ALA A 41 19.80 50.21 -23.56
CA ALA A 41 20.42 49.81 -22.29
C ALA A 41 19.42 49.86 -21.12
N GLY A 42 18.41 50.74 -21.18
CA GLY A 42 17.35 50.88 -20.18
C GLY A 42 16.46 49.64 -20.06
N VAL A 43 16.29 48.88 -21.15
CA VAL A 43 15.46 47.66 -21.17
C VAL A 43 16.03 46.62 -20.22
N SER A 44 17.34 46.34 -20.31
CA SER A 44 18.01 45.33 -19.48
C SER A 44 17.96 45.65 -17.98
N ALA A 45 18.19 46.93 -17.64
CA ALA A 45 18.10 47.41 -16.26
C ALA A 45 16.65 47.36 -15.74
N ALA A 46 15.68 47.75 -16.57
CA ALA A 46 14.27 47.70 -16.22
C ALA A 46 13.78 46.27 -15.99
N THR A 47 14.17 45.31 -16.82
CA THR A 47 13.82 43.90 -16.62
C THR A 47 14.35 43.39 -15.29
N GLY A 48 15.65 43.58 -14.99
CA GLY A 48 16.23 43.13 -13.73
C GLY A 48 15.60 43.76 -12.50
N VAL A 49 15.40 45.08 -12.51
CA VAL A 49 14.77 45.82 -11.40
C VAL A 49 13.31 45.40 -11.24
N MET A 50 12.56 45.24 -12.34
CA MET A 50 11.16 44.87 -12.28
C MET A 50 10.97 43.44 -11.77
N THR A 51 11.84 42.48 -12.16
CA THR A 51 11.78 41.11 -11.64
C THR A 51 11.92 41.09 -10.12
N VAL A 52 12.92 41.80 -9.57
CA VAL A 52 13.12 41.90 -8.12
C VAL A 52 11.95 42.61 -7.45
N ALA A 53 11.47 43.72 -8.03
CA ALA A 53 10.35 44.47 -7.48
C ALA A 53 9.03 43.67 -7.49
N ILE A 54 8.76 42.90 -8.54
CA ILE A 54 7.57 42.03 -8.60
C ILE A 54 7.64 40.96 -7.53
N LEU A 55 8.78 40.27 -7.40
CA LEU A 55 8.97 39.22 -6.40
C LEU A 55 8.83 39.76 -4.98
N LEU A 56 9.46 40.89 -4.66
CA LEU A 56 9.36 41.43 -3.30
C LEU A 56 7.96 42.00 -3.02
N LEU A 57 7.50 42.95 -3.84
CA LEU A 57 6.31 43.75 -3.52
C LEU A 57 4.99 43.07 -3.85
N THR A 58 4.98 42.10 -4.77
CA THR A 58 3.75 41.51 -5.33
C THR A 58 3.61 40.01 -5.05
N GLU A 59 4.70 39.36 -4.62
CA GLU A 59 4.72 37.93 -4.29
C GLU A 59 5.03 37.73 -2.80
N ILE A 60 6.26 37.99 -2.39
CA ILE A 60 6.80 37.56 -1.10
C ILE A 60 6.21 38.39 0.05
N THR A 61 6.27 39.72 -0.03
CA THR A 61 5.81 40.58 1.08
C THR A 61 4.30 40.45 1.34
N PRO A 62 3.41 40.51 0.33
CA PRO A 62 1.97 40.37 0.57
C PRO A 62 1.60 38.97 1.07
N LYS A 63 2.21 37.90 0.54
CA LYS A 63 1.96 36.53 1.03
C LYS A 63 2.42 36.36 2.47
N SER A 64 3.60 36.84 2.81
CA SER A 64 4.13 36.77 4.18
C SER A 64 3.21 37.48 5.18
N ILE A 65 2.71 38.68 4.85
CA ILE A 65 1.74 39.40 5.69
C ILE A 65 0.42 38.63 5.81
N ALA A 66 -0.06 38.03 4.72
CA ALA A 66 -1.30 37.26 4.71
C ALA A 66 -1.21 35.98 5.56
N VAL A 67 -0.05 35.31 5.57
CA VAL A 67 0.16 34.10 6.40
C VAL A 67 0.18 34.45 7.89
N HIS A 68 0.84 35.55 8.28
CA HIS A 68 0.92 35.93 9.69
C HIS A 68 -0.38 36.54 10.25
N ASN A 69 -1.24 37.13 9.40
CA ASN A 69 -2.47 37.80 9.85
C ASN A 69 -3.67 37.48 8.95
N ALA A 70 -3.92 36.19 8.73
CA ALA A 70 -4.89 35.70 7.76
C ALA A 70 -6.31 36.26 7.98
N THR A 71 -6.77 36.39 9.22
CA THR A 71 -8.15 36.79 9.55
C THR A 71 -8.44 38.27 9.27
N GLU A 72 -7.53 39.17 9.60
CA GLU A 72 -7.73 40.60 9.34
C GLU A 72 -7.52 40.95 7.86
N VAL A 73 -6.51 40.36 7.23
CA VAL A 73 -6.23 40.55 5.80
C VAL A 73 -7.40 40.00 4.98
N ALA A 74 -7.91 38.80 5.28
CA ALA A 74 -9.07 38.24 4.60
C ALA A 74 -10.30 39.16 4.71
N ARG A 75 -10.60 39.69 5.90
CA ARG A 75 -11.75 40.58 6.10
C ARG A 75 -11.66 41.86 5.26
N PHE A 76 -10.45 42.41 5.10
CA PHE A 76 -10.22 43.60 4.28
C PHE A 76 -10.32 43.28 2.78
N VAL A 77 -9.71 42.18 2.35
CA VAL A 77 -9.54 41.80 0.93
C VAL A 77 -10.81 41.17 0.35
N VAL A 78 -11.68 40.54 1.15
CA VAL A 78 -12.86 39.82 0.65
C VAL A 78 -13.83 40.73 -0.11
N ARG A 79 -14.01 41.99 0.30
CA ARG A 79 -14.96 42.93 -0.34
C ARG A 79 -14.48 43.38 -1.72
N PRO A 80 -13.23 43.87 -1.89
CA PRO A 80 -12.66 44.14 -3.21
C PRO A 80 -12.70 42.92 -4.14
N VAL A 81 -12.33 41.75 -3.62
CA VAL A 81 -12.24 40.52 -4.43
C VAL A 81 -13.62 40.03 -4.86
N ALA A 82 -14.63 40.09 -4.00
CA ALA A 82 -16.00 39.73 -4.37
C ALA A 82 -16.55 40.64 -5.48
N TRP A 83 -16.28 41.95 -5.40
CA TRP A 83 -16.68 42.89 -6.44
C TRP A 83 -15.97 42.63 -7.77
N LEU A 84 -14.67 42.34 -7.72
CA LEU A 84 -13.87 42.00 -8.89
C LEU A 84 -14.33 40.67 -9.52
N SER A 85 -14.64 39.66 -8.70
CA SER A 85 -15.18 38.38 -9.13
C SER A 85 -16.50 38.55 -9.88
N LEU A 86 -17.40 39.43 -9.42
CA LEU A 86 -18.64 39.74 -10.12
C LEU A 86 -18.40 40.28 -11.54
N ILE A 87 -17.38 41.12 -11.72
CA ILE A 87 -17.03 41.72 -13.01
C ILE A 87 -16.36 40.69 -13.93
N LEU A 88 -15.49 39.83 -13.40
CA LEU A 88 -14.78 38.83 -14.19
C LEU A 88 -15.61 37.56 -14.46
N TYR A 89 -16.69 37.32 -13.71
CA TYR A 89 -17.59 36.19 -13.89
C TYR A 89 -18.04 35.94 -15.35
N PRO A 90 -18.54 36.95 -16.12
CA PRO A 90 -18.91 36.73 -17.51
C PRO A 90 -17.71 36.33 -18.40
N VAL A 91 -16.52 36.86 -18.13
CA VAL A 91 -15.28 36.51 -18.86
C VAL A 91 -14.89 35.07 -18.55
N GLY A 92 -14.93 34.67 -17.28
CA GLY A 92 -14.67 33.30 -16.85
C GLY A 92 -15.54 32.29 -17.58
N ARG A 93 -16.86 32.56 -17.65
CA ARG A 93 -17.81 31.71 -18.38
C ARG A 93 -17.41 31.52 -19.85
N VAL A 94 -17.00 32.60 -20.54
CA VAL A 94 -16.56 32.52 -21.95
C VAL A 94 -15.31 31.64 -22.09
N VAL A 95 -14.34 31.80 -21.18
CA VAL A 95 -13.11 30.99 -21.17
C VAL A 95 -13.43 29.51 -20.89
N THR A 96 -14.33 29.22 -19.95
CA THR A 96 -14.78 27.84 -19.67
C THR A 96 -15.46 27.23 -20.90
N TYR A 97 -16.31 27.98 -21.61
CA TYR A 97 -16.92 27.52 -22.86
C TYR A 97 -15.88 27.22 -23.94
N LEU A 98 -14.87 28.08 -24.09
CA LEU A 98 -13.77 27.87 -25.04
C LEU A 98 -12.95 26.62 -24.68
N SER A 99 -12.62 26.47 -23.40
CA SER A 99 -11.90 25.31 -22.87
C SER A 99 -12.67 24.02 -23.12
N MET A 100 -13.96 23.97 -22.78
CA MET A 100 -14.82 22.81 -23.08
C MET A 100 -14.97 22.54 -24.58
N GLY A 101 -14.96 23.58 -25.41
CA GLY A 101 -14.87 23.43 -26.87
C GLY A 101 -13.58 22.76 -27.31
N MET A 102 -12.44 23.12 -26.71
CA MET A 102 -11.12 22.57 -26.99
C MET A 102 -10.98 21.12 -26.50
N LEU A 103 -11.43 20.84 -25.27
CA LEU A 103 -11.50 19.48 -24.70
C LEU A 103 -12.35 18.54 -25.56
N LYS A 104 -13.48 19.04 -26.08
CA LYS A 104 -14.34 18.30 -27.00
C LYS A 104 -13.67 18.03 -28.35
N LEU A 105 -12.83 18.95 -28.83
CA LEU A 105 -12.03 18.78 -30.05
C LEU A 105 -10.97 17.67 -29.87
N LEU A 106 -10.43 17.54 -28.66
CA LEU A 106 -9.46 16.52 -28.25
C LEU A 106 -10.08 15.17 -27.88
N GLY A 107 -11.42 15.04 -27.93
CA GLY A 107 -12.13 13.80 -27.61
C GLY A 107 -12.19 13.46 -26.11
N LEU A 108 -11.73 14.36 -25.24
CA LEU A 108 -11.76 14.18 -23.79
C LEU A 108 -13.15 14.57 -23.28
N LYS A 109 -13.89 13.60 -22.74
CA LYS A 109 -15.16 13.86 -22.07
C LYS A 109 -14.83 14.56 -20.75
N GLY A 110 -15.29 15.81 -20.59
CA GLY A 110 -15.24 16.51 -19.32
C GLY A 110 -16.08 15.76 -18.28
N ARG A 111 -15.45 14.83 -17.56
CA ARG A 111 -15.99 14.30 -16.32
C ARG A 111 -15.75 15.37 -15.26
N SER A 112 -16.79 15.65 -14.49
CA SER A 112 -16.63 16.23 -13.16
C SER A 112 -15.93 15.17 -12.30
N GLU A 113 -14.61 15.11 -12.39
CA GLU A 113 -13.83 14.36 -11.42
C GLU A 113 -14.08 14.96 -10.03
N PRO A 114 -14.00 14.16 -8.95
CA PRO A 114 -13.88 14.70 -7.61
C PRO A 114 -12.82 15.81 -7.65
N TYR A 115 -13.15 16.99 -7.12
CA TYR A 115 -12.24 18.15 -7.17
C TYR A 115 -10.90 17.90 -6.47
N VAL A 116 -10.81 16.82 -5.68
CA VAL A 116 -9.59 16.31 -5.07
C VAL A 116 -9.65 14.79 -5.16
N THR A 117 -8.63 14.19 -5.78
CA THR A 117 -8.46 12.73 -5.81
C THR A 117 -7.80 12.24 -4.52
N GLU A 118 -7.82 10.93 -4.27
CA GLU A 118 -7.11 10.35 -3.12
C GLU A 118 -5.60 10.61 -3.22
N ASP A 119 -5.02 10.44 -4.40
CA ASP A 119 -3.61 10.78 -4.68
C ASP A 119 -3.30 12.25 -4.40
N GLU A 120 -4.22 13.16 -4.72
CA GLU A 120 -4.07 14.58 -4.43
C GLU A 120 -4.20 14.88 -2.93
N LEU A 121 -5.07 14.16 -2.20
CA LEU A 121 -5.15 14.23 -0.73
C LEU A 121 -3.85 13.76 -0.08
N LYS A 122 -3.30 12.62 -0.52
CA LYS A 122 -2.00 12.11 -0.05
C LYS A 122 -0.88 13.11 -0.33
N LEU A 123 -0.85 13.72 -1.51
CA LEU A 123 0.12 14.77 -1.84
C LEU A 123 0.00 16.01 -0.94
N MET A 124 -1.22 16.43 -0.62
CA MET A 124 -1.47 17.53 0.31
C MET A 124 -1.00 17.21 1.73
N LEU A 125 -1.19 15.96 2.16
CA LEU A 125 -0.77 15.48 3.48
C LEU A 125 0.75 15.48 3.62
N ARG A 126 1.47 14.92 2.64
CA ARG A 126 2.94 15.00 2.56
C ARG A 126 3.45 16.44 2.55
N GLY A 127 2.76 17.34 1.85
CA GLY A 127 3.08 18.77 1.88
C GLY A 127 2.91 19.40 3.28
N ALA A 128 1.94 18.92 4.07
CA ALA A 128 1.71 19.38 5.43
C ALA A 128 2.77 18.86 6.41
N GLU A 129 3.17 17.60 6.29
CA GLU A 129 4.26 16.96 7.03
C GLU A 129 5.59 17.70 6.79
N LEU A 130 5.99 17.89 5.52
CA LEU A 130 7.20 18.66 5.15
C LEU A 130 7.19 20.10 5.67
N SER A 131 6.01 20.70 5.84
CA SER A 131 5.86 22.04 6.39
C SER A 131 5.94 22.09 7.93
N GLY A 132 6.00 20.92 8.58
CA GLY A 132 5.96 20.75 10.04
C GLY A 132 4.59 21.05 10.65
N ALA A 133 3.53 21.03 9.85
CA ALA A 133 2.16 21.27 10.32
C ALA A 133 1.51 20.01 10.93
N ILE A 134 2.01 18.83 10.55
CA ILE A 134 1.54 17.50 10.94
C ILE A 134 2.79 16.64 11.21
N GLU A 135 2.74 15.77 12.21
CA GLU A 135 3.81 14.80 12.51
C GLU A 135 3.72 13.57 11.58
N GLU A 136 4.81 12.82 11.40
CA GLU A 136 4.87 11.66 10.50
C GLU A 136 3.83 10.59 10.91
N GLU A 137 3.73 10.30 12.20
CA GLU A 137 2.77 9.33 12.72
C GLU A 137 1.31 9.77 12.49
N GLU A 138 1.05 11.09 12.51
CA GLU A 138 -0.28 11.63 12.21
C GLU A 138 -0.63 11.51 10.73
N GLN A 139 0.36 11.63 9.84
CA GLN A 139 0.20 11.39 8.41
C GLN A 139 -0.13 9.92 8.15
N ASP A 140 0.64 9.00 8.72
CA ASP A 140 0.45 7.56 8.52
C ASP A 140 -0.95 7.13 8.95
N MET A 141 -1.41 7.59 10.11
CA MET A 141 -2.79 7.34 10.56
C MET A 141 -3.84 7.84 9.57
N ILE A 142 -3.63 8.99 8.92
CA ILE A 142 -4.58 9.53 7.95
C ILE A 142 -4.54 8.72 6.66
N GLU A 143 -3.35 8.34 6.16
CA GLU A 143 -3.21 7.50 4.97
C GLU A 143 -3.87 6.13 5.19
N ASN A 144 -3.61 5.48 6.32
CA ASN A 144 -4.20 4.21 6.73
C ASN A 144 -5.74 4.26 6.75
N VAL A 145 -6.35 5.37 7.21
CA VAL A 145 -7.81 5.55 7.18
C VAL A 145 -8.38 5.65 5.77
N LEU A 146 -7.60 6.12 4.79
CA LEU A 146 -8.01 6.13 3.39
C LEU A 146 -7.98 4.70 2.82
N GLU A 147 -6.94 3.93 3.17
CA GLU A 147 -6.67 2.58 2.64
C GLU A 147 -7.58 1.50 3.23
N ILE A 148 -7.94 1.58 4.52
CA ILE A 148 -8.79 0.60 5.23
C ILE A 148 -10.15 0.33 4.57
N LYS A 149 -10.59 1.26 3.71
CA LYS A 149 -11.81 1.11 2.94
C LYS A 149 -11.70 -0.01 1.90
N ASP A 150 -10.51 -0.20 1.36
CA ASP A 150 -10.20 -1.14 0.28
C ASP A 150 -9.46 -2.40 0.80
N THR A 151 -8.95 -2.39 2.04
CA THR A 151 -8.44 -3.58 2.76
C THR A 151 -9.54 -4.60 3.04
N HIS A 152 -9.23 -5.89 2.84
CA HIS A 152 -10.16 -7.00 3.09
C HIS A 152 -9.91 -7.67 4.44
N VAL A 153 -10.96 -8.28 5.02
CA VAL A 153 -10.86 -8.98 6.31
C VAL A 153 -9.83 -10.12 6.27
N ARG A 154 -9.64 -10.78 5.12
CA ARG A 154 -8.63 -11.83 4.96
C ARG A 154 -7.19 -11.36 5.18
N GLU A 155 -6.91 -10.07 5.00
CA GLU A 155 -5.57 -9.46 5.08
C GLU A 155 -5.21 -9.19 6.54
N VAL A 156 -6.21 -8.91 7.38
CA VAL A 156 -6.03 -8.53 8.79
C VAL A 156 -6.40 -9.63 9.79
N MET A 157 -6.96 -10.74 9.31
CA MET A 157 -7.42 -11.83 10.19
C MET A 157 -6.24 -12.63 10.77
N THR A 158 -6.42 -13.17 11.97
CA THR A 158 -5.56 -14.24 12.49
C THR A 158 -5.93 -15.56 11.79
N PRO A 159 -5.01 -16.19 11.04
CA PRO A 159 -5.27 -17.45 10.35
C PRO A 159 -5.60 -18.59 11.33
N LEU A 160 -6.50 -19.50 10.97
CA LEU A 160 -6.97 -20.58 11.85
C LEU A 160 -5.83 -21.45 12.44
N VAL A 161 -4.71 -21.56 11.74
CA VAL A 161 -3.54 -22.32 12.21
C VAL A 161 -2.84 -21.68 13.41
N ASP A 162 -2.97 -20.38 13.57
CA ASP A 162 -2.39 -19.58 14.65
C ASP A 162 -3.43 -19.27 15.74
N VAL A 163 -4.69 -19.65 15.54
CA VAL A 163 -5.78 -19.44 16.51
C VAL A 163 -5.69 -20.44 17.66
N VAL A 164 -5.62 -19.89 18.88
CA VAL A 164 -5.84 -20.64 20.11
C VAL A 164 -7.35 -20.78 20.35
N ALA A 165 -7.86 -22.00 20.32
CA ALA A 165 -9.27 -22.32 20.51
C ALA A 165 -9.45 -23.46 21.54
N ILE A 166 -10.66 -23.62 22.07
CA ILE A 166 -10.98 -24.63 23.08
C ILE A 166 -12.18 -25.50 22.68
N ASP A 167 -12.13 -26.79 23.00
CA ASP A 167 -13.23 -27.73 22.73
C ASP A 167 -14.43 -27.42 23.65
N ALA A 168 -15.65 -27.44 23.09
CA ALA A 168 -16.87 -27.20 23.84
C ALA A 168 -17.10 -28.19 24.99
N SER A 169 -16.54 -29.39 24.91
CA SER A 169 -16.61 -30.43 25.95
C SER A 169 -15.52 -30.32 27.02
N ALA A 170 -14.55 -29.41 26.85
CA ALA A 170 -13.52 -29.15 27.85
C ALA A 170 -14.12 -28.58 29.15
N THR A 171 -13.45 -28.80 30.27
CA THR A 171 -13.89 -28.27 31.57
C THR A 171 -13.53 -26.80 31.73
N LEU A 172 -14.18 -26.10 32.65
CA LEU A 172 -13.79 -24.72 32.98
C LEU A 172 -12.38 -24.64 33.61
N VAL A 173 -11.87 -25.72 34.20
CA VAL A 173 -10.49 -25.81 34.68
C VAL A 173 -9.48 -25.80 33.51
N ASP A 174 -9.80 -26.50 32.42
CA ASP A 174 -8.97 -26.48 31.22
C ASP A 174 -8.96 -25.08 30.59
N PHE A 175 -10.11 -24.42 30.54
CA PHE A 175 -10.22 -23.04 30.05
C PHE A 175 -9.45 -22.05 30.92
N HIS A 176 -9.52 -22.18 32.25
CA HIS A 176 -8.72 -21.38 33.16
C HIS A 176 -7.21 -21.58 32.90
N SER A 177 -6.78 -22.82 32.70
CA SER A 177 -5.36 -23.14 32.43
C SER A 177 -4.89 -22.53 31.10
N LEU A 178 -5.76 -22.54 30.09
CA LEU A 178 -5.52 -21.87 28.80
C LEU A 178 -5.39 -20.35 29.00
N TRP A 179 -6.28 -19.73 29.77
CA TRP A 179 -6.24 -18.31 30.08
C TRP A 179 -4.99 -17.91 30.88
N VAL A 180 -4.56 -18.71 31.86
CA VAL A 180 -3.31 -18.45 32.60
C VAL A 180 -2.09 -18.45 31.68
N THR A 181 -2.11 -19.27 30.61
CA THR A 181 -1.00 -19.41 29.67
C THR A 181 -0.97 -18.29 28.63
N HIS A 182 -2.13 -17.97 28.04
CA HIS A 182 -2.22 -17.08 26.88
C HIS A 182 -2.83 -15.70 27.17
N GLN A 183 -3.51 -15.55 28.31
CA GLN A 183 -4.13 -14.30 28.77
C GLN A 183 -5.16 -13.66 27.83
N TYR A 184 -5.65 -14.41 26.83
CA TYR A 184 -6.68 -13.90 25.92
C TYR A 184 -8.03 -13.65 26.61
N SER A 185 -8.61 -12.49 26.35
CA SER A 185 -9.93 -12.11 26.87
C SER A 185 -11.07 -12.93 26.27
N ARG A 186 -10.91 -13.40 25.02
CA ARG A 186 -11.93 -14.12 24.25
C ARG A 186 -11.26 -15.29 23.52
N VAL A 187 -11.89 -16.45 23.57
CA VAL A 187 -11.37 -17.68 22.95
C VAL A 187 -12.48 -18.35 22.13
N PRO A 188 -12.24 -18.67 20.85
CA PRO A 188 -13.18 -19.44 20.04
C PRO A 188 -13.44 -20.82 20.64
N VAL A 189 -14.72 -21.23 20.63
CA VAL A 189 -15.14 -22.54 21.12
C VAL A 189 -15.58 -23.40 19.94
N PHE A 190 -14.97 -24.57 19.78
CA PHE A 190 -15.22 -25.47 18.67
C PHE A 190 -15.85 -26.79 19.11
N GLU A 191 -16.53 -27.47 18.19
CA GLU A 191 -17.09 -28.80 18.40
C GLU A 191 -16.54 -29.79 17.38
N GLN A 192 -15.97 -30.91 17.86
CA GLN A 192 -15.40 -32.02 17.05
C GLN A 192 -14.14 -31.65 16.25
N ARG A 193 -14.15 -30.53 15.53
CA ARG A 193 -13.04 -30.04 14.72
C ARG A 193 -12.85 -28.55 14.94
N ILE A 194 -11.61 -28.09 14.83
CA ILE A 194 -11.22 -26.69 15.07
C ILE A 194 -11.84 -25.70 14.07
N ASP A 195 -12.20 -26.18 12.87
CA ASP A 195 -12.88 -25.38 11.84
C ASP A 195 -14.39 -25.24 12.08
N ASN A 196 -14.95 -25.92 13.08
CA ASN A 196 -16.36 -25.86 13.45
C ASN A 196 -16.54 -25.03 14.73
N ILE A 197 -16.35 -23.71 14.61
CA ILE A 197 -16.55 -22.76 15.71
C ILE A 197 -18.05 -22.56 15.98
N VAL A 198 -18.49 -22.83 17.21
CA VAL A 198 -19.90 -22.73 17.61
C VAL A 198 -20.20 -21.50 18.46
N GLY A 199 -19.18 -20.93 19.10
CA GLY A 199 -19.34 -19.79 20.00
C GLY A 199 -18.01 -19.20 20.45
N ILE A 200 -18.07 -18.26 21.39
CA ILE A 200 -16.91 -17.57 21.95
C ILE A 200 -17.01 -17.62 23.48
N ALA A 201 -15.96 -18.08 24.15
CA ALA A 201 -15.85 -18.07 25.61
C ALA A 201 -15.14 -16.80 26.07
N TYR A 202 -15.71 -16.09 27.03
CA TYR A 202 -15.11 -14.89 27.60
C TYR A 202 -14.41 -15.26 28.91
N ALA A 203 -13.16 -14.82 29.08
CA ALA A 203 -12.39 -15.11 30.28
C ALA A 203 -13.07 -14.55 31.55
N MET A 204 -13.71 -13.38 31.43
CA MET A 204 -14.39 -12.73 32.55
C MET A 204 -15.59 -13.53 33.07
N ASP A 205 -16.26 -14.30 32.21
CA ASP A 205 -17.43 -15.10 32.61
C ASP A 205 -17.04 -16.24 33.54
N LEU A 206 -15.76 -16.62 33.56
CA LEU A 206 -15.24 -17.59 34.52
C LEU A 206 -15.46 -17.14 35.96
N LEU A 207 -15.46 -15.83 36.24
CA LEU A 207 -15.66 -15.28 37.58
C LEU A 207 -17.02 -15.66 38.19
N ASP A 208 -18.04 -15.87 37.38
CA ASP A 208 -19.37 -16.31 37.84
C ASP A 208 -19.36 -17.75 38.39
N TYR A 209 -18.38 -18.54 37.98
CA TYR A 209 -18.20 -19.94 38.40
C TYR A 209 -17.20 -20.10 39.55
N VAL A 210 -16.31 -19.13 39.77
CA VAL A 210 -15.29 -19.15 40.84
C VAL A 210 -15.91 -19.23 42.25
N GLN A 211 -17.10 -18.65 42.48
CA GLN A 211 -17.75 -18.71 43.80
C GLN A 211 -18.23 -20.11 44.19
N LYS A 212 -18.26 -21.06 43.25
CA LYS A 212 -18.76 -22.42 43.44
C LYS A 212 -17.72 -23.40 42.92
N GLY A 213 -16.60 -23.56 43.64
CA GLY A 213 -15.43 -24.32 43.17
C GLY A 213 -15.72 -25.72 42.60
N GLU A 214 -16.76 -26.42 43.08
CA GLU A 214 -17.19 -27.73 42.54
C GLU A 214 -17.79 -27.65 41.11
N LEU A 215 -18.28 -26.47 40.70
CA LEU A 215 -18.81 -26.25 39.35
C LEU A 215 -17.72 -26.09 38.30
N LEU A 216 -16.49 -25.71 38.67
CA LEU A 216 -15.41 -25.56 37.70
C LEU A 216 -14.98 -26.90 37.09
N GLU A 217 -15.01 -27.96 37.90
CA GLU A 217 -14.64 -29.31 37.47
C GLU A 217 -15.77 -30.04 36.73
N SER A 218 -17.03 -29.67 36.97
CA SER A 218 -18.20 -30.35 36.42
C SER A 218 -18.89 -29.61 35.27
N SER A 219 -18.65 -28.30 35.13
CA SER A 219 -19.20 -27.49 34.04
C SER A 219 -18.27 -27.51 32.84
N ILE A 220 -18.88 -27.52 31.65
CA ILE A 220 -18.16 -27.51 30.39
C ILE A 220 -18.14 -26.10 29.78
N VAL A 221 -17.12 -25.82 28.97
CA VAL A 221 -16.95 -24.52 28.31
C VAL A 221 -18.11 -24.21 27.37
N GLY A 222 -18.66 -25.23 26.70
CA GLY A 222 -19.77 -25.09 25.76
C GLY A 222 -21.05 -24.50 26.37
N ASP A 223 -21.25 -24.63 27.68
CA ASP A 223 -22.41 -24.07 28.39
C ASP A 223 -22.20 -22.61 28.80
N MET A 224 -20.95 -22.19 29.00
CA MET A 224 -20.56 -20.81 29.29
C MET A 224 -20.41 -19.98 28.00
N ALA A 225 -20.07 -20.61 26.89
CA ALA A 225 -19.80 -19.95 25.62
C ALA A 225 -21.02 -19.16 25.09
N HIS A 226 -20.76 -17.96 24.58
CA HIS A 226 -21.76 -17.15 23.90
C HIS A 226 -22.00 -17.70 22.49
N LYS A 227 -23.24 -18.13 22.22
CA LYS A 227 -23.66 -18.74 20.95
C LYS A 227 -24.82 -17.96 20.32
N PRO A 228 -24.88 -17.86 18.98
CA PRO A 228 -23.86 -18.28 18.02
C PRO A 228 -22.68 -17.29 17.96
N ALA A 229 -21.52 -17.76 17.50
CA ALA A 229 -20.45 -16.85 17.09
C ALA A 229 -20.91 -15.91 15.97
N TYR A 230 -20.30 -14.73 15.87
CA TYR A 230 -20.56 -13.82 14.76
C TYR A 230 -19.65 -14.19 13.58
N PHE A 231 -20.23 -14.39 12.41
CA PHE A 231 -19.51 -14.81 11.20
C PHE A 231 -19.47 -13.71 10.15
N VAL A 232 -18.32 -13.58 9.49
CA VAL A 232 -18.09 -12.63 8.39
C VAL A 232 -17.38 -13.33 7.23
N PRO A 233 -17.65 -12.94 5.98
CA PRO A 233 -16.89 -13.44 4.84
C PRO A 233 -15.50 -12.78 4.79
N ASP A 234 -14.51 -13.53 4.33
CA ASP A 234 -13.13 -13.09 4.16
C ASP A 234 -12.97 -11.91 3.17
N SER A 235 -13.85 -11.84 2.17
CA SER A 235 -13.92 -10.77 1.17
C SER A 235 -14.63 -9.50 1.67
N MET A 236 -15.07 -9.44 2.93
CA MET A 236 -15.66 -8.22 3.49
C MET A 236 -14.57 -7.15 3.64
N SER A 237 -14.88 -5.87 3.44
CA SER A 237 -13.91 -4.82 3.73
C SER A 237 -13.80 -4.56 5.23
N VAL A 238 -12.60 -4.21 5.69
CA VAL A 238 -12.28 -3.91 7.09
C VAL A 238 -13.15 -2.76 7.61
N TRP A 239 -13.37 -1.71 6.81
CA TRP A 239 -14.30 -0.63 7.14
C TRP A 239 -15.73 -1.10 7.46
N ASN A 240 -16.24 -2.07 6.70
CA ASN A 240 -17.56 -2.63 6.96
C ASN A 240 -17.56 -3.52 8.20
N LEU A 241 -16.48 -4.27 8.46
CA LEU A 241 -16.31 -5.05 9.67
C LEU A 241 -16.35 -4.15 10.92
N LEU A 242 -15.61 -3.04 10.92
CA LEU A 242 -15.63 -2.04 12.00
C LEU A 242 -17.06 -1.55 12.29
N ARG A 243 -17.82 -1.28 11.22
CA ARG A 243 -19.22 -0.86 11.34
C ARG A 243 -20.08 -1.94 11.98
N GLU A 244 -19.93 -3.21 11.58
CA GLU A 244 -20.68 -4.32 12.16
C GLU A 244 -20.32 -4.54 13.63
N PHE A 245 -19.03 -4.48 14.00
CA PHE A 245 -18.58 -4.53 15.40
C PHE A 245 -19.24 -3.44 16.24
N ARG A 246 -19.29 -2.20 15.74
CA ARG A 246 -19.96 -1.09 16.43
C ARG A 246 -21.47 -1.28 16.60
N ILE A 247 -22.15 -1.79 15.56
CA ILE A 247 -23.60 -1.99 15.59
C ILE A 247 -23.96 -3.14 16.54
N ARG A 248 -23.23 -4.26 16.45
CA ARG A 248 -23.51 -5.48 17.19
C ARG A 248 -22.94 -5.48 18.61
N LYS A 249 -21.98 -4.58 18.90
CA LYS A 249 -21.23 -4.52 20.16
C LYS A 249 -20.50 -5.83 20.46
N VAL A 250 -19.87 -6.39 19.43
CA VAL A 250 -18.99 -7.56 19.52
C VAL A 250 -17.59 -7.16 19.10
N HIS A 251 -16.59 -7.85 19.63
CA HIS A 251 -15.16 -7.54 19.46
C HIS A 251 -14.38 -8.66 18.75
N MET A 252 -15.05 -9.71 18.33
CA MET A 252 -14.44 -10.84 17.65
C MET A 252 -15.46 -11.44 16.68
N ALA A 253 -15.01 -11.76 15.47
CA ALA A 253 -15.77 -12.48 14.47
C ALA A 253 -14.96 -13.67 13.96
N VAL A 254 -15.69 -14.70 13.51
CA VAL A 254 -15.13 -15.86 12.84
C VAL A 254 -15.18 -15.62 11.34
N VAL A 255 -14.05 -15.79 10.67
CA VAL A 255 -13.92 -15.53 9.23
C VAL A 255 -14.20 -16.81 8.45
N LEU A 256 -15.09 -16.71 7.47
CA LEU A 256 -15.50 -17.80 6.61
C LEU A 256 -15.00 -17.60 5.18
N ASN A 257 -14.62 -18.69 4.52
CA ASN A 257 -14.45 -18.71 3.07
C ASN A 257 -15.80 -18.86 2.34
N GLU A 258 -15.76 -18.86 1.01
CA GLU A 258 -16.93 -18.94 0.12
C GLU A 258 -17.66 -20.28 0.21
N TYR A 259 -16.98 -21.30 0.72
CA TYR A 259 -17.54 -22.64 0.95
C TYR A 259 -18.14 -22.81 2.36
N GLY A 260 -18.07 -21.76 3.19
CA GLY A 260 -18.60 -21.74 4.56
C GLY A 260 -17.69 -22.40 5.60
N GLY A 261 -16.44 -22.70 5.27
CA GLY A 261 -15.44 -23.19 6.21
C GLY A 261 -14.76 -22.04 6.96
N THR A 262 -14.47 -22.23 8.26
CA THR A 262 -13.69 -21.26 9.02
C THR A 262 -12.24 -21.26 8.56
N ILE A 263 -11.72 -20.07 8.27
CA ILE A 263 -10.33 -19.87 7.85
C ILE A 263 -9.51 -19.04 8.86
N GLY A 264 -10.19 -18.38 9.81
CA GLY A 264 -9.53 -17.56 10.82
C GLY A 264 -10.53 -16.85 11.74
N ILE A 265 -10.00 -15.94 12.55
CA ILE A 265 -10.77 -15.00 13.36
C ILE A 265 -10.24 -13.59 13.14
N VAL A 266 -11.08 -12.60 13.39
CA VAL A 266 -10.69 -11.19 13.35
C VAL A 266 -11.27 -10.47 14.56
N THR A 267 -10.51 -9.57 15.15
CA THR A 267 -10.87 -8.85 16.36
C THR A 267 -11.07 -7.36 16.08
N LEU A 268 -11.67 -6.63 17.04
CA LEU A 268 -11.78 -5.17 16.89
C LEU A 268 -10.40 -4.51 16.98
N GLU A 269 -9.52 -5.11 17.77
CA GLU A 269 -8.15 -4.70 17.98
C GLU A 269 -7.38 -4.72 16.65
N ASP A 270 -7.45 -5.82 15.90
CA ASP A 270 -6.82 -5.94 14.55
C ASP A 270 -7.31 -4.82 13.61
N VAL A 271 -8.61 -4.50 13.65
CA VAL A 271 -9.21 -3.44 12.81
C VAL A 271 -8.74 -2.04 13.19
N VAL A 272 -8.41 -1.81 14.47
CA VAL A 272 -7.91 -0.52 14.96
C VAL A 272 -6.40 -0.40 14.72
N GLU A 273 -5.67 -1.51 14.79
CA GLU A 273 -4.25 -1.62 14.43
C GLU A 273 -4.00 -1.19 12.99
N GLU A 274 -4.88 -1.55 12.05
CA GLU A 274 -4.81 -1.03 10.67
C GLU A 274 -4.87 0.49 10.55
N ILE A 275 -5.45 1.19 11.53
CA ILE A 275 -5.55 2.66 11.53
C ILE A 275 -4.36 3.28 12.25
N VAL A 276 -4.07 2.77 13.45
CA VAL A 276 -3.16 3.40 14.41
C VAL A 276 -1.73 2.89 14.25
N GLY A 277 -1.53 1.80 13.50
CA GLY A 277 -0.32 1.00 13.54
C GLY A 277 -0.31 0.08 14.76
N GLU A 278 0.81 -0.61 14.96
CA GLU A 278 1.01 -1.62 16.00
C GLU A 278 0.63 -1.12 17.40
N ILE A 279 -0.36 -1.78 18.03
CA ILE A 279 -0.81 -1.41 19.38
C ILE A 279 -0.25 -2.41 20.39
N PHE A 280 0.69 -1.93 21.22
CA PHE A 280 1.25 -2.71 22.30
C PHE A 280 0.36 -2.65 23.54
N ASP A 281 -0.02 -3.82 24.04
CA ASP A 281 -0.69 -3.94 25.34
C ASP A 281 0.32 -3.73 26.47
N GLU A 282 -0.13 -3.23 27.62
CA GLU A 282 0.69 -3.08 28.82
C GLU A 282 1.30 -4.42 29.29
N ASN A 283 0.67 -5.52 28.90
CA ASN A 283 1.07 -6.88 29.26
C ASN A 283 1.92 -7.58 28.18
N ASP A 284 2.13 -6.96 27.02
CA ASP A 284 2.97 -7.55 25.96
C ASP A 284 4.42 -7.65 26.45
N SER A 285 4.97 -8.86 26.37
CA SER A 285 6.39 -9.05 26.63
C SER A 285 7.23 -8.38 25.53
N LYS A 286 8.49 -8.01 25.85
CA LYS A 286 9.41 -7.49 24.83
C LYS A 286 9.57 -8.42 23.63
N GLU A 287 9.48 -9.73 23.84
CA GLU A 287 9.52 -10.74 22.77
C GLU A 287 8.23 -10.75 21.93
N GLU A 288 7.06 -10.46 22.51
CA GLU A 288 5.80 -10.34 21.77
C GLU A 288 5.74 -9.05 20.96
N ILE A 289 6.16 -7.92 21.53
CA ILE A 289 6.31 -6.65 20.82
C ILE A 289 7.19 -6.85 19.57
N GLN A 290 8.31 -7.55 19.72
CA GLN A 290 9.24 -7.86 18.63
C GLN A 290 8.67 -8.86 17.60
N LYS A 291 7.71 -9.70 18.00
CA LYS A 291 7.03 -10.65 17.08
C LYS A 291 5.90 -10.00 16.30
N LYS A 292 5.14 -9.08 16.93
CA LYS A 292 4.03 -8.35 16.29
C LYS A 292 4.57 -7.39 15.23
N THR A 293 5.56 -6.58 15.60
CA THR A 293 6.27 -5.67 14.67
C THR A 293 7.14 -6.36 13.62
N GLY A 294 7.36 -7.68 13.75
CA GLY A 294 8.47 -8.34 13.08
C GLY A 294 9.84 -7.78 13.52
N TYR A 295 10.93 -8.41 13.08
CA TYR A 295 12.24 -7.86 13.37
C TYR A 295 13.22 -8.10 12.23
N ILE A 296 14.01 -7.08 11.94
CA ILE A 296 15.18 -7.15 11.07
C ILE A 296 16.39 -6.88 11.94
N VAL A 297 17.20 -7.92 12.18
CA VAL A 297 18.40 -7.82 13.02
C VAL A 297 19.63 -7.97 12.15
N MET A 298 20.36 -6.86 11.99
CA MET A 298 21.69 -6.90 11.37
C MET A 298 22.67 -7.66 12.27
N ARG A 299 23.18 -8.80 11.79
CA ARG A 299 24.17 -9.63 12.48
C ARG A 299 25.60 -9.21 12.17
N ALA A 300 25.83 -8.79 10.93
CA ALA A 300 27.09 -8.29 10.40
C ALA A 300 26.79 -7.38 9.21
N GLU A 301 27.80 -6.68 8.71
CA GLU A 301 27.66 -5.83 7.52
C GLU A 301 27.10 -6.64 6.34
N GLY A 302 25.90 -6.27 5.88
CA GLY A 302 25.19 -6.97 4.80
C GLY A 302 24.50 -8.27 5.17
N ILE A 303 24.48 -8.68 6.45
CA ILE A 303 23.81 -9.91 6.91
C ILE A 303 22.69 -9.58 7.89
N TYR A 304 21.46 -9.90 7.52
CA TYR A 304 20.25 -9.59 8.26
C TYR A 304 19.48 -10.87 8.58
N ASP A 305 19.14 -11.10 9.85
CA ASP A 305 18.15 -12.11 10.23
C ASP A 305 16.78 -11.43 10.31
N VAL A 306 15.81 -11.92 9.55
CA VAL A 306 14.49 -11.31 9.40
C VAL A 306 13.41 -12.28 9.85
N ASP A 307 12.46 -11.79 10.65
CA ASP A 307 11.21 -12.51 10.93
C ASP A 307 10.39 -12.62 9.63
N ALA A 308 9.95 -13.83 9.30
CA ALA A 308 9.19 -14.03 8.06
C ALA A 308 7.78 -13.40 8.12
N ASN A 309 7.31 -12.96 9.29
CA ASN A 309 6.08 -12.17 9.44
C ASN A 309 6.25 -10.69 9.11
N THR A 310 7.49 -10.17 9.07
CA THR A 310 7.76 -8.77 8.72
C THR A 310 7.07 -8.39 7.41
N SER A 311 6.48 -7.19 7.36
CA SER A 311 5.84 -6.68 6.15
C SER A 311 6.88 -6.45 5.05
N ILE A 312 6.43 -6.56 3.81
CA ILE A 312 7.31 -6.40 2.66
C ILE A 312 7.76 -4.95 2.48
N ASP A 313 6.92 -3.99 2.85
CA ASP A 313 7.25 -2.57 2.82
C ASP A 313 8.36 -2.25 3.82
N GLN A 314 8.25 -2.74 5.06
CA GLN A 314 9.29 -2.58 6.07
C GLN A 314 10.61 -3.24 5.65
N LEU A 315 10.55 -4.45 5.07
CA LEU A 315 11.74 -5.09 4.49
C LEU A 315 12.34 -4.22 3.37
N SER A 316 11.49 -3.64 2.52
CA SER A 316 11.90 -2.78 1.40
C SER A 316 12.67 -1.56 1.88
N GLU A 317 12.16 -0.91 2.92
CA GLU A 317 12.73 0.28 3.53
C GLU A 317 14.06 -0.03 4.25
N ASP A 318 14.06 -1.00 5.16
CA ASP A 318 15.23 -1.33 5.99
C ASP A 318 16.43 -1.84 5.18
N LEU A 319 16.18 -2.61 4.11
CA LEU A 319 17.23 -3.11 3.21
C LEU A 319 17.49 -2.19 2.02
N ASN A 320 16.74 -1.09 1.90
CA ASN A 320 16.78 -0.14 0.78
C ASN A 320 16.73 -0.85 -0.59
N ILE A 321 15.68 -1.66 -0.77
CA ILE A 321 15.38 -2.44 -1.98
C ILE A 321 14.03 -2.02 -2.55
N LYS A 322 13.77 -2.31 -3.81
CA LYS A 322 12.45 -2.19 -4.44
C LYS A 322 11.86 -3.56 -4.71
N MET A 323 10.59 -3.70 -4.34
CA MET A 323 9.82 -4.91 -4.60
C MET A 323 9.09 -4.83 -5.95
N PRO A 324 8.82 -5.96 -6.62
CA PRO A 324 8.10 -5.96 -7.89
C PRO A 324 6.65 -5.47 -7.74
N GLU A 325 6.24 -4.44 -8.49
CA GLU A 325 4.92 -3.77 -8.35
C GLU A 325 3.68 -4.69 -8.43
N ASP A 326 3.77 -5.86 -9.08
CA ASP A 326 2.66 -6.79 -9.30
C ASP A 326 2.67 -8.02 -8.34
N HIS A 327 3.33 -7.93 -7.17
CA HIS A 327 3.39 -9.05 -6.24
C HIS A 327 2.06 -9.33 -5.53
N GLN A 328 1.83 -10.61 -5.15
CA GLN A 328 0.62 -11.05 -4.45
C GLN A 328 0.87 -11.43 -2.98
N TYR A 329 2.01 -11.02 -2.42
CA TYR A 329 2.39 -11.27 -1.04
C TYR A 329 2.48 -9.95 -0.25
N GLU A 330 2.28 -10.05 1.06
CA GLU A 330 2.36 -8.91 1.99
C GLU A 330 3.49 -9.09 3.02
N THR A 331 3.94 -10.32 3.25
CA THR A 331 4.95 -10.67 4.25
C THR A 331 6.20 -11.29 3.61
N VAL A 332 7.33 -11.20 4.32
CA VAL A 332 8.58 -11.87 3.92
C VAL A 332 8.40 -13.37 3.67
N SER A 333 7.55 -14.05 4.45
CA SER A 333 7.21 -15.46 4.23
C SER A 333 6.56 -15.68 2.87
N GLY A 334 5.62 -14.81 2.47
CA GLY A 334 4.95 -14.88 1.17
C GLY A 334 5.94 -14.68 0.02
N PHE A 335 6.77 -13.64 0.12
CA PHE A 335 7.84 -13.36 -0.84
C PHE A 335 8.80 -14.54 -1.00
N VAL A 336 9.26 -15.12 0.10
CA VAL A 336 10.17 -16.27 0.11
C VAL A 336 9.51 -17.47 -0.57
N CYS A 337 8.24 -17.76 -0.26
CA CYS A 337 7.54 -18.86 -0.89
C CYS A 337 7.34 -18.65 -2.41
N GLU A 338 7.08 -17.42 -2.85
CA GLU A 338 7.00 -17.10 -4.27
C GLU A 338 8.36 -17.25 -4.96
N ALA A 339 9.43 -16.77 -4.33
CA ALA A 339 10.80 -16.87 -4.86
C ALA A 339 11.27 -18.32 -5.02
N PHE A 340 10.96 -19.20 -4.06
CA PHE A 340 11.25 -20.63 -4.14
C PHE A 340 10.25 -21.41 -5.01
N GLY A 341 9.02 -20.91 -5.17
CA GLY A 341 7.90 -21.60 -5.83
C GLY A 341 7.26 -22.72 -4.99
N TYR A 342 7.67 -22.89 -3.74
CA TYR A 342 7.15 -23.83 -2.75
C TYR A 342 7.52 -23.33 -1.34
N ILE A 343 7.02 -23.99 -0.28
CA ILE A 343 7.41 -23.68 1.11
C ILE A 343 8.77 -24.33 1.42
N PRO A 344 9.88 -23.56 1.52
CA PRO A 344 11.21 -24.13 1.68
C PRO A 344 11.44 -24.62 3.12
N ARG A 345 12.31 -25.62 3.28
CA ARG A 345 12.71 -26.15 4.59
C ARG A 345 13.88 -25.36 5.15
N THR A 346 14.04 -25.45 6.47
CA THR A 346 15.22 -24.92 7.18
C THR A 346 16.52 -25.41 6.54
N GLY A 347 17.42 -24.47 6.28
CA GLY A 347 18.73 -24.68 5.64
C GLY A 347 18.72 -24.57 4.12
N GLU A 348 17.56 -24.46 3.47
CA GLU A 348 17.50 -24.17 2.03
C GLU A 348 17.93 -22.73 1.73
N THR A 349 18.53 -22.53 0.56
CA THR A 349 19.05 -21.22 0.14
C THR A 349 18.70 -20.90 -1.30
N ILE A 350 18.45 -19.62 -1.60
CA ILE A 350 18.25 -19.11 -2.97
C ILE A 350 19.01 -17.79 -3.14
N LYS A 351 19.46 -17.50 -4.36
CA LYS A 351 20.05 -16.20 -4.71
C LYS A 351 19.04 -15.38 -5.52
N LEU A 352 18.81 -14.15 -5.07
CA LEU A 352 17.89 -13.19 -5.67
C LEU A 352 18.64 -11.90 -6.02
N ILE A 353 18.22 -11.28 -7.11
CA ILE A 353 18.68 -9.95 -7.50
C ILE A 353 17.48 -9.03 -7.35
N LEU A 354 17.61 -8.02 -6.50
CA LEU A 354 16.57 -7.02 -6.22
C LEU A 354 17.08 -5.64 -6.63
N GLU A 355 16.19 -4.76 -7.07
CA GLU A 355 16.56 -3.39 -7.40
C GLU A 355 16.82 -2.61 -6.10
N ARG A 356 17.76 -1.65 -6.13
CA ARG A 356 18.05 -0.75 -5.01
C ARG A 356 16.98 0.34 -4.94
N GLY A 357 16.52 0.68 -3.74
CA GLY A 357 15.73 1.89 -3.52
C GLY A 357 16.59 3.12 -3.79
N ASN A 358 16.09 4.03 -4.61
CA ASN A 358 16.73 5.33 -4.79
C ASN A 358 16.22 6.23 -3.65
N GLU A 359 17.13 6.69 -2.78
CA GLU A 359 16.89 7.90 -1.99
C GLU A 359 16.78 9.07 -2.98
N ASP A 360 15.62 9.73 -3.00
CA ASP A 360 15.31 11.01 -3.63
C ASP A 360 16.03 11.33 -4.95
N GLU A 361 15.30 11.19 -6.06
CA GLU A 361 15.66 11.86 -7.30
C GLU A 361 15.53 13.39 -7.15
N ASP A 362 16.56 14.00 -6.59
CA ASP A 362 16.92 15.39 -6.83
C ASP A 362 17.55 15.48 -8.24
N ASN A 363 16.79 15.10 -9.28
CA ASN A 363 17.29 15.01 -10.64
C ASN A 363 17.15 16.34 -11.38
N ASN A 364 18.18 17.16 -11.15
CA ASN A 364 18.66 18.16 -12.09
C ASN A 364 18.99 17.50 -13.43
N TYR A 365 18.23 17.83 -14.47
CA TYR A 365 18.50 17.40 -15.86
C TYR A 365 19.91 17.84 -16.28
N ASN A 366 20.81 16.87 -16.48
CA ASN A 366 21.85 16.97 -17.50
C ASN A 366 22.12 15.59 -18.09
N ASP A 367 21.50 15.39 -19.24
CA ASP A 367 21.63 14.24 -20.11
C ASP A 367 22.95 14.40 -20.89
N THR A 368 23.97 13.58 -20.61
CA THR A 368 25.08 13.37 -21.55
C THR A 368 25.75 12.00 -21.35
N GLU A 369 25.45 11.10 -22.28
CA GLU A 369 26.29 10.01 -22.81
C GLU A 369 27.38 9.39 -21.91
N SER A 370 27.09 8.22 -21.31
CA SER A 370 28.05 7.11 -21.28
C SER A 370 27.36 5.74 -21.16
N ASP A 371 26.89 5.22 -22.30
CA ASP A 371 26.42 3.84 -22.43
C ASP A 371 27.58 2.85 -22.19
N ARG A 372 27.56 2.16 -21.03
CA ARG A 372 27.93 0.73 -20.79
C ARG A 372 28.56 0.39 -19.43
N THR A 373 28.67 1.32 -18.48
CA THR A 373 29.28 1.00 -17.16
C THR A 373 28.34 1.07 -15.95
N ASP A 374 27.12 1.60 -16.08
CA ASP A 374 26.23 1.93 -14.93
C ASP A 374 25.13 0.90 -14.59
N HIS A 375 25.13 -0.30 -15.19
CA HIS A 375 24.10 -1.30 -14.85
C HIS A 375 24.39 -2.10 -13.56
N ASN A 376 25.59 -1.98 -12.98
CA ASN A 376 25.95 -2.74 -11.77
C ASN A 376 25.58 -2.02 -10.46
N GLU A 377 25.23 -0.73 -10.48
CA GLU A 377 24.91 0.02 -9.26
C GLU A 377 23.42 0.01 -8.88
N LYS A 378 22.54 -0.42 -9.80
CA LYS A 378 21.08 -0.39 -9.60
C LYS A 378 20.53 -1.63 -8.90
N ASN A 379 21.29 -2.73 -8.85
CA ASN A 379 20.79 -4.00 -8.34
C ASN A 379 21.64 -4.48 -7.17
N GLN A 380 21.01 -5.13 -6.21
CA GLN A 380 21.63 -5.77 -5.07
C GLN A 380 21.36 -7.28 -5.13
N THR A 381 22.40 -8.08 -4.99
CA THR A 381 22.28 -9.54 -4.94
C THR A 381 22.20 -9.97 -3.48
N PHE A 382 21.13 -10.69 -3.12
CA PHE A 382 20.95 -11.30 -1.82
C PHE A 382 20.94 -12.81 -1.93
N LYS A 383 21.65 -13.48 -1.02
CA LYS A 383 21.46 -14.89 -0.73
C LYS A 383 20.52 -15.01 0.45
N LEU A 384 19.38 -15.65 0.24
CA LEU A 384 18.42 -15.97 1.28
C LEU A 384 18.73 -17.35 1.83
N GLU A 385 18.76 -17.51 3.15
CA GLU A 385 18.87 -18.80 3.86
C GLU A 385 17.70 -18.95 4.84
N ILE A 386 16.98 -20.07 4.77
CA ILE A 386 15.86 -20.32 5.67
C ILE A 386 16.38 -20.76 7.05
N LEU A 387 16.23 -19.90 8.05
CA LEU A 387 16.69 -20.17 9.41
C LEU A 387 15.72 -21.05 10.19
N ALA A 388 14.43 -20.84 10.01
CA ALA A 388 13.38 -21.58 10.71
C ALA A 388 12.08 -21.60 9.89
N GLY A 389 11.35 -22.70 9.99
CA GLY A 389 10.04 -22.88 9.36
C GLY A 389 9.44 -24.24 9.70
N ASN A 390 8.17 -24.42 9.38
CA ASN A 390 7.47 -25.70 9.49
C ASN A 390 6.92 -26.12 8.12
N ALA A 391 6.15 -27.21 8.07
CA ALA A 391 5.60 -27.73 6.81
C ALA A 391 4.58 -26.80 6.11
N ARG A 392 4.18 -25.70 6.75
CA ARG A 392 3.13 -24.78 6.29
C ARG A 392 3.62 -23.35 6.09
N LYS A 393 4.70 -22.94 6.78
CA LYS A 393 5.11 -21.54 6.84
C LYS A 393 6.61 -21.41 7.13
N VAL A 394 7.23 -20.41 6.53
CA VAL A 394 8.56 -19.95 6.88
C VAL A 394 8.43 -18.98 8.05
N SER A 395 9.27 -19.10 9.08
CA SER A 395 9.20 -18.24 10.27
C SER A 395 10.39 -17.30 10.42
N ALA A 396 11.56 -17.65 9.86
CA ALA A 396 12.72 -16.77 9.88
C ALA A 396 13.64 -17.00 8.68
N VAL A 397 14.15 -15.92 8.10
CA VAL A 397 15.00 -15.94 6.90
C VAL A 397 16.19 -15.02 7.09
N ARG A 398 17.37 -15.47 6.68
CA ARG A 398 18.58 -14.66 6.63
C ARG A 398 18.76 -14.08 5.24
N PHE A 399 18.94 -12.77 5.14
CA PHE A 399 19.35 -12.06 3.94
C PHE A 399 20.84 -11.73 4.04
N GLU A 400 21.65 -12.33 3.17
CA GLU A 400 23.09 -12.08 3.06
C GLU A 400 23.37 -11.35 1.73
N ARG A 401 23.73 -10.08 1.81
CA ARG A 401 24.13 -9.27 0.65
C ARG A 401 25.48 -9.76 0.13
N ILE A 402 25.52 -10.10 -1.15
CA ILE A 402 26.74 -10.50 -1.84
C ILE A 402 27.28 -9.28 -2.58
N ASN A 403 28.49 -8.85 -2.23
CA ASN A 403 29.21 -7.83 -3.00
C ASN A 403 29.83 -8.49 -4.26
N ASP A 404 29.55 -7.93 -5.44
CA ASP A 404 29.91 -8.45 -6.77
C ASP A 404 31.42 -8.40 -7.11
N ASP A 405 32.30 -8.84 -6.21
CA ASP A 405 33.73 -9.09 -6.49
C ASP A 405 34.03 -10.58 -6.77
N VAL A 406 33.00 -11.42 -6.88
CA VAL A 406 33.14 -12.84 -7.21
C VAL A 406 32.32 -13.14 -8.45
N GLU A 407 32.99 -13.45 -9.57
CA GLU A 407 32.35 -14.00 -10.78
C GLU A 407 31.53 -15.24 -10.40
N VAL A 408 30.19 -15.12 -10.40
CA VAL A 408 29.28 -16.25 -10.17
C VAL A 408 28.79 -16.76 -11.53
N GLU A 409 29.00 -18.06 -11.79
CA GLU A 409 28.46 -18.78 -12.94
C GLU A 409 26.92 -18.60 -13.02
N THR A 410 26.44 -18.15 -14.19
CA THR A 410 25.06 -17.67 -14.41
C THR A 410 23.99 -18.77 -14.47
N SER A 411 24.17 -19.91 -13.81
CA SER A 411 23.27 -21.06 -13.89
C SER A 411 22.29 -21.24 -12.72
N GLU A 412 22.41 -20.48 -11.62
CA GLU A 412 21.58 -20.66 -10.40
C GLU A 412 20.91 -19.38 -9.88
N VAL A 413 20.71 -18.37 -10.73
CA VAL A 413 20.13 -17.08 -10.30
C VAL A 413 18.71 -16.91 -10.82
N THR A 414 17.73 -16.90 -9.91
CA THR A 414 16.35 -16.52 -10.24
C THR A 414 16.27 -15.01 -10.33
N ARG A 415 16.08 -14.49 -11.55
CA ARG A 415 15.83 -13.08 -11.80
C ARG A 415 14.32 -12.81 -11.77
N LEU A 416 13.85 -12.13 -10.73
CA LEU A 416 12.51 -11.55 -10.70
C LEU A 416 12.58 -10.18 -11.39
N VAL A 417 12.57 -10.18 -12.73
CA VAL A 417 12.52 -8.95 -13.53
C VAL A 417 11.10 -8.79 -14.07
N PRO A 418 10.52 -7.57 -14.09
CA PRO A 418 9.18 -7.34 -14.65
C PRO A 418 9.11 -7.83 -16.10
N LYS A 419 8.04 -8.59 -16.42
CA LYS A 419 7.73 -9.03 -17.79
C LYS A 419 7.30 -7.83 -18.62
N ILE A 420 8.26 -7.11 -19.21
CA ILE A 420 7.94 -6.12 -20.25
C ILE A 420 7.46 -6.87 -21.50
N MET A 421 6.15 -6.87 -21.71
CA MET A 421 5.50 -7.39 -22.92
C MET A 421 5.88 -6.51 -24.13
N THR A 422 7.03 -6.80 -24.74
CA THR A 422 7.44 -6.14 -25.99
C THR A 422 6.62 -6.70 -27.17
N ARG A 423 5.59 -5.96 -27.57
CA ARG A 423 4.88 -6.16 -28.83
C ARG A 423 5.86 -6.04 -29.99
N LYS A 424 6.31 -7.17 -30.54
CA LYS A 424 7.22 -7.24 -31.68
C LYS A 424 6.53 -6.72 -32.95
N ARG A 425 6.76 -5.45 -33.27
CA ARG A 425 6.36 -4.82 -34.53
C ARG A 425 7.25 -5.39 -35.64
N LYS A 426 6.75 -6.37 -36.39
CA LYS A 426 7.44 -6.94 -37.55
C LYS A 426 7.05 -6.15 -38.80
N SER A 427 7.99 -5.39 -39.34
CA SER A 427 7.89 -4.85 -40.71
C SER A 427 8.21 -5.97 -41.71
N ASN A 428 7.32 -6.20 -42.66
CA ASN A 428 7.72 -6.43 -44.04
C ASN A 428 6.54 -6.13 -44.96
N GLY A 429 6.80 -5.30 -45.97
CA GLY A 429 5.81 -4.84 -46.92
C GLY A 429 5.50 -5.85 -48.02
N GLY A 430 4.48 -5.52 -48.81
CA GLY A 430 4.41 -5.90 -50.21
C GLY A 430 3.22 -6.76 -50.64
N SER A 431 2.21 -6.06 -51.16
CA SER A 431 1.30 -6.42 -52.27
C SER A 431 0.15 -7.44 -52.09
N ASP A 432 -1.01 -6.91 -52.49
CA ASP A 432 -2.14 -7.50 -53.21
C ASP A 432 -3.39 -8.01 -52.48
N ARG A 433 -4.38 -7.10 -52.48
CA ARG A 433 -5.75 -7.21 -53.01
C ARG A 433 -6.76 -8.19 -52.38
N SER A 434 -7.80 -7.51 -51.86
CA SER A 434 -9.24 -7.69 -52.12
C SER A 434 -10.10 -8.46 -51.10
N ASN A 435 -10.99 -7.64 -50.51
CA ASN A 435 -12.43 -7.83 -50.24
C ASN A 435 -12.96 -8.85 -49.22
N HIS A 436 -13.94 -8.29 -48.49
CA HIS A 436 -15.12 -8.86 -47.82
C HIS A 436 -15.06 -9.19 -46.31
N ASP A 437 -15.70 -8.27 -45.56
CA ASP A 437 -16.96 -8.45 -44.80
C ASP A 437 -17.04 -9.32 -43.54
N GLU A 438 -17.67 -8.69 -42.54
CA GLU A 438 -18.65 -9.18 -41.54
C GLU A 438 -18.17 -10.14 -40.42
N ILE A 439 -18.21 -9.72 -39.14
CA ILE A 439 -19.31 -9.74 -38.13
C ILE A 439 -19.48 -11.10 -37.39
N SER A 440 -19.64 -10.98 -36.06
CA SER A 440 -20.24 -11.92 -35.06
C SER A 440 -19.39 -13.11 -34.58
N PHE A 441 -19.09 -13.22 -33.28
CA PHE A 441 -19.90 -13.63 -32.10
C PHE A 441 -20.14 -15.14 -31.97
N MET A 442 -19.54 -15.69 -30.90
CA MET A 442 -19.96 -16.77 -29.99
C MET A 442 -20.31 -18.20 -30.46
N GLU A 443 -19.66 -19.11 -29.72
CA GLU A 443 -20.17 -20.36 -29.11
C GLU A 443 -20.01 -21.73 -29.81
N ARG A 444 -19.16 -22.53 -29.15
CA ARG A 444 -19.36 -23.90 -28.61
C ARG A 444 -18.89 -25.14 -29.39
N ARG A 445 -18.06 -25.88 -28.63
CA ARG A 445 -18.05 -27.34 -28.32
C ARG A 445 -17.44 -28.35 -29.29
N ASP A 446 -16.43 -29.02 -28.73
CA ASP A 446 -16.21 -30.47 -28.57
C ASP A 446 -16.31 -31.37 -29.82
N GLU A 447 -15.19 -31.99 -30.22
CA GLU A 447 -14.91 -33.42 -29.96
C GLU A 447 -13.54 -33.86 -30.52
N ASP A 448 -12.97 -34.81 -29.79
CA ASP A 448 -11.72 -35.59 -29.90
C ASP A 448 -11.15 -35.90 -31.30
N ASP A 449 -9.81 -35.89 -31.43
CA ASP A 449 -9.08 -37.14 -31.68
C ASP A 449 -7.57 -37.04 -31.37
N ASN A 450 -7.06 -38.19 -30.98
CA ASN A 450 -5.85 -38.54 -30.27
C ASN A 450 -4.65 -38.72 -31.21
N SER A 451 -3.44 -38.25 -30.85
CA SER A 451 -2.18 -38.98 -31.11
C SER A 451 -0.93 -38.27 -30.57
N ASN A 452 -0.41 -38.84 -29.48
CA ASN A 452 1.00 -39.10 -29.15
C ASN A 452 2.11 -38.39 -29.94
N ASN A 453 3.00 -37.72 -29.20
CA ASN A 453 4.44 -37.96 -29.32
C ASN A 453 5.16 -37.73 -27.97
N PHE A 454 5.68 -38.83 -27.43
CA PHE A 454 6.57 -38.95 -26.27
C PHE A 454 7.86 -39.61 -26.77
N VAL A 455 9.04 -39.04 -26.54
CA VAL A 455 10.39 -39.69 -26.44
C VAL A 455 11.32 -38.66 -25.75
N MET A 456 11.65 -38.80 -24.46
CA MET A 456 12.76 -39.54 -23.79
C MET A 456 14.15 -38.86 -23.78
N ALA A 457 14.75 -38.85 -22.59
CA ALA A 457 16.19 -39.04 -22.33
C ALA A 457 16.30 -39.63 -20.91
N GLU A 458 16.31 -40.97 -20.79
CA GLU A 458 17.48 -41.82 -20.51
C GLU A 458 18.22 -41.50 -19.19
N ARG A 459 18.10 -42.45 -18.25
CA ARG A 459 18.84 -42.56 -16.99
C ARG A 459 19.51 -43.94 -17.05
N GLU A 460 20.83 -43.99 -16.99
CA GLU A 460 21.58 -45.24 -16.89
C GLU A 460 21.50 -45.79 -15.46
N ASP A 461 21.06 -47.04 -15.37
CA ASP A 461 21.18 -47.87 -14.18
C ASP A 461 22.61 -48.37 -14.01
N ASN A 462 23.10 -48.36 -12.78
CA ASN A 462 24.08 -49.35 -12.32
C ASN A 462 23.57 -49.95 -11.02
N LEU A 463 22.94 -51.11 -11.14
CA LEU A 463 22.73 -52.06 -10.08
C LEU A 463 24.04 -52.81 -9.84
N ASP A 464 24.49 -52.86 -8.60
CA ASP A 464 25.17 -54.06 -8.13
C ASP A 464 24.64 -54.48 -6.75
N VAL A 465 24.54 -55.79 -6.63
CA VAL A 465 23.72 -56.59 -5.73
C VAL A 465 24.48 -56.97 -4.46
N ALA A 466 23.72 -57.28 -3.40
CA ALA A 466 23.97 -58.28 -2.32
C ALA A 466 23.81 -57.65 -0.92
N ASP A 467 23.18 -58.26 0.08
CA ASP A 467 22.54 -59.57 0.29
C ASP A 467 21.67 -59.43 1.56
N LYS A 468 20.64 -60.28 1.69
CA LYS A 468 20.00 -60.83 2.93
C LYS A 468 20.03 -59.97 4.21
N GLN A 469 18.91 -59.72 4.89
CA GLN A 469 17.90 -60.69 5.34
C GLN A 469 16.73 -59.92 5.96
#